data_AF-A0A955T105-F1
#
_entry.id   AF-A0A955T105-F1
#
_cell.length_a   1.000
_cell.length_b   1.000
_cell.length_c   1.000
_cell.angle_alpha   90.00
_cell.angle_beta   90.00
_cell.angle_gamma   90.00
#
_symmetry.space_group_name_H-M   'P 1'
#
loop_
_entity.id
_entity.type
_entity.pdbx_description
1 polymer ?
#
loop_
_entity_poly.entity_id
_entity_poly.type
_entity_poly.pdbx_seq_one_letter_code
_entity_poly.pdbx_strand_id
1 'polypeptide(L)' 'DYIKENDLPYNDLYDQGYASIGCIICSTPIRPGEDKRAGRWRWFNDENQGGGGDKECGIHKS' A
#
# COMPACT_ATOMS: atom_id res chain seq x y z
N ASP A 1 4.25 12.16 -11.23
CA ASP A 1 4.20 12.97 -12.47
C ASP A 1 4.42 12.13 -13.71
N TYR A 2 5.50 11.33 -13.79
CA TYR A 2 5.81 10.47 -14.94
C TYR A 2 4.64 9.69 -15.56
N ILE A 3 3.80 9.00 -14.76
CA ILE A 3 2.64 8.23 -15.26
C ILE A 3 1.68 9.12 -16.07
N LYS A 4 1.36 10.32 -15.56
CA LYS A 4 0.43 11.25 -16.19
C LYS A 4 1.06 11.93 -17.42
N GLU A 5 2.32 12.30 -17.33
CA GLU A 5 3.05 12.95 -18.42
C GLU A 5 3.20 12.06 -19.66
N ASN A 6 3.26 10.74 -19.45
CA ASN A 6 3.45 9.76 -20.52
C ASN A 6 2.16 8.98 -20.85
N ASP A 7 1.00 9.41 -20.33
CA ASP A 7 -0.30 8.77 -20.54
C ASP A 7 -0.25 7.23 -20.33
N LEU A 8 0.44 6.80 -19.27
CA LEU A 8 0.58 5.39 -18.97
C LEU A 8 -0.65 4.88 -18.23
N PRO A 9 -1.15 3.68 -18.58
CA PRO A 9 -2.21 3.06 -17.81
C PRO A 9 -1.71 2.79 -16.39
N TYR A 10 -2.54 3.13 -15.40
CA TYR A 10 -2.33 2.81 -14.01
C TYR A 10 -3.59 2.18 -13.42
N ASN A 11 -3.49 1.71 -12.17
CA ASN A 11 -4.61 1.04 -11.52
C ASN A 11 -5.59 2.06 -10.91
N ASP A 12 -6.87 2.00 -11.29
CA ASP A 12 -7.93 2.88 -10.78
C ASP A 12 -8.07 2.92 -9.25
N LEU A 13 -7.57 1.89 -8.54
CA LEU A 13 -7.56 1.87 -7.08
C LEU A 13 -6.68 2.98 -6.48
N TYR A 14 -5.69 3.49 -7.20
CA TYR A 14 -4.91 4.65 -6.75
C TYR A 14 -5.81 5.88 -6.52
N ASP A 15 -6.83 6.07 -7.35
CA ASP A 15 -7.80 7.17 -7.20
C ASP A 15 -8.78 6.94 -6.05
N GLN A 16 -8.91 5.69 -5.59
CA GLN A 16 -9.72 5.29 -4.44
C GLN A 16 -8.93 5.32 -3.12
N GLY A 17 -7.71 5.86 -3.13
CA GLY A 17 -6.88 6.03 -1.94
C GLY A 17 -5.96 4.85 -1.61
N TYR A 18 -5.83 3.86 -2.50
CA TYR A 18 -4.87 2.77 -2.33
C TYR A 18 -3.47 3.22 -2.77
N ALA A 19 -2.65 3.68 -1.82
CA ALA A 19 -1.28 4.09 -2.10
C ALA A 19 -0.30 2.91 -2.33
N SER A 20 -0.67 1.69 -1.90
CA SER A 20 0.08 0.45 -2.14
C SER A 20 -0.87 -0.73 -2.33
N ILE A 21 -0.76 -1.41 -3.47
CA ILE A 21 -1.70 -2.46 -3.90
C ILE A 21 -1.00 -3.84 -3.84
N GLY A 22 -1.61 -4.81 -3.17
CA GLY A 22 -1.18 -6.21 -3.09
C GLY A 22 -2.38 -7.16 -3.16
N CYS A 23 -2.41 -8.21 -2.33
CA CYS A 23 -3.57 -9.10 -2.22
C CYS A 23 -4.82 -8.37 -1.71
N ILE A 24 -6.00 -8.81 -2.18
CA ILE A 24 -7.30 -8.22 -1.86
C ILE A 24 -7.58 -8.11 -0.36
N ILE A 25 -7.21 -9.14 0.42
CA ILE A 25 -7.40 -9.16 1.88
C ILE A 25 -6.31 -8.41 2.65
N CYS A 26 -5.22 -8.03 1.98
CA CYS A 26 -4.01 -7.50 2.61
C CYS A 26 -3.75 -6.03 2.26
N SER A 27 -4.70 -5.37 1.60
CA SER A 27 -4.55 -4.00 1.07
C SER A 27 -5.82 -3.22 1.38
N THR A 28 -5.66 -2.01 1.91
CA THR A 28 -6.76 -1.06 2.14
C THR A 28 -6.36 0.32 1.63
N PRO A 29 -7.31 1.25 1.46
CA PRO A 29 -6.99 2.66 1.33
C PRO A 29 -6.21 3.16 2.54
N ILE A 30 -5.45 4.25 2.35
CA ILE A 30 -4.79 4.98 3.44
C ILE A 30 -5.56 6.25 3.79
N ARG A 31 -5.40 6.71 5.03
CA ARG A 31 -5.90 7.99 5.50
C ARG A 31 -4.87 9.10 5.24
N PRO A 32 -5.29 10.38 5.18
CA PRO A 32 -4.35 11.49 5.09
C PRO A 32 -3.30 11.44 6.21
N GLY A 33 -2.03 11.58 5.84
CA GLY A 33 -0.90 11.57 6.77
C GLY A 33 -0.39 10.18 7.18
N GLU A 34 -1.06 9.10 6.78
CA GLU A 34 -0.52 7.75 6.96
C GLU A 34 0.63 7.47 5.98
N ASP A 35 1.52 6.55 6.36
CA ASP A 35 2.55 6.04 5.46
C ASP A 35 1.95 5.44 4.19
N LYS A 36 2.66 5.56 3.05
CA LYS A 36 2.18 5.06 1.74
C LYS A 36 1.88 3.56 1.76
N ARG A 37 2.51 2.79 2.64
CA ARG A 37 2.28 1.35 2.82
C ARG A 37 1.45 1.00 4.06
N ALA A 38 0.92 1.97 4.81
CA ALA A 38 0.09 1.72 5.99
C ALA A 38 -1.17 0.88 5.70
N GLY A 39 -1.65 0.90 4.45
CA GLY A 39 -2.77 0.05 4.00
C GLY A 39 -2.40 -1.43 3.83
N ARG A 40 -1.10 -1.78 3.82
CA ARG A 40 -0.63 -3.16 3.78
C ARG A 40 -0.61 -3.72 5.20
N TRP A 41 -1.11 -4.95 5.38
CA TRP A 41 -1.10 -5.63 6.68
C TRP A 41 -1.81 -4.89 7.82
N ARG A 42 -2.71 -3.93 7.52
CA ARG A 42 -3.37 -3.06 8.51
C ARG A 42 -3.99 -3.82 9.69
N TRP A 43 -4.58 -4.99 9.42
CA TRP A 43 -5.25 -5.83 10.41
C TRP A 43 -4.32 -6.86 11.08
N PHE A 44 -3.12 -7.06 10.53
CA PHE A 44 -2.19 -8.14 10.91
C PHE A 44 -0.94 -7.61 11.62
N ASN A 45 -0.83 -6.29 11.80
CA ASN A 45 0.27 -5.68 12.52
C ASN A 45 -0.15 -5.37 13.95
N ASP A 46 0.75 -5.70 14.88
CA ASP A 46 0.68 -5.28 16.27
C ASP A 46 0.81 -3.76 16.32
N GLU A 47 0.00 -3.09 17.14
CA GLU A 47 0.09 -1.63 17.34
C GLU A 47 1.48 -1.17 17.81
N ASN A 48 2.27 -2.08 18.40
CA ASN A 48 3.63 -1.85 18.88
C ASN A 48 4.71 -2.15 17.83
N GLN A 49 4.36 -2.71 16.67
CA GLN A 49 5.26 -2.92 15.54
C GLN A 49 4.85 -1.95 14.44
N GLY A 50 5.63 -0.88 14.24
CA GLY A 50 5.45 0.19 13.25
C GLY A 50 4.43 -0.15 12.14
N GLY A 51 3.32 0.60 12.14
CA GLY A 51 2.12 0.24 11.39
C GLY A 51 2.41 -0.17 9.96
N GLY A 52 1.80 -1.25 9.48
CA GLY A 52 1.76 -1.76 8.09
C GLY A 52 3.07 -1.91 7.30
N GLY A 53 3.78 -0.81 7.13
CA GLY A 53 4.88 -0.56 6.22
C GLY A 53 6.22 -1.16 6.59
N ASP A 54 6.43 -1.76 7.77
CA ASP A 54 7.74 -2.35 8.11
C ASP A 54 7.86 -3.84 7.76
N LYS A 55 6.74 -4.52 7.50
CA LYS A 55 6.73 -5.95 7.18
C LYS A 55 6.79 -6.21 5.67
N GLU A 56 7.78 -6.99 5.25
CA GLU A 56 7.94 -7.42 3.86
C GLU A 56 7.30 -8.79 3.62
N CYS A 57 6.72 -8.98 2.42
CA CYS A 57 6.21 -10.28 2.01
C CYS A 57 7.33 -11.19 1.46
N GLY A 58 7.02 -12.48 1.31
CA GLY A 58 7.98 -13.52 0.91
C GLY A 58 8.64 -13.34 -0.45
N ILE A 59 8.19 -12.39 -1.29
CA ILE A 59 8.86 -12.08 -2.56
C ILE A 59 10.17 -11.30 -2.35
N HIS A 60 10.38 -10.71 -1.16
CA HIS A 60 11.52 -9.83 -0.88
C HIS A 60 12.66 -10.51 -0.12
N LYS A 61 12.38 -11.63 0.56
CA LYS A 61 13.36 -12.42 1.32
C LYS A 61 13.07 -13.90 1.09
N SER A 62 13.78 -14.48 0.14
CA SER A 62 13.86 -15.94 -0.10
C SER A 62 14.79 -16.59 0.91
#